data_AF-A0A447NR75-F1
#
_entry.id   AF-A0A447NR75-F1
#
_cell.length_a   1.000
_cell.length_b   1.000
_cell.length_c   1.000
_cell.angle_alpha   90.00
_cell.angle_beta   90.00
_cell.angle_gamma   90.00
#
_symmetry.space_group_name_H-M   'P 1'
#
loop_
_entity.id
_entity.type
_entity.pdbx_description
1 polymer ?
#
loop_
_entity_poly.entity_id
_entity_poly.type
_entity_poly.pdbx_seq_one_letter_code
_entity_poly.pdbx_strand_id
1 'polypeptide(L)'
;MTLQKNGCSVADGAVTADGLAFGTYLHGLFDSDAFTRAVVNGLRARKGLAPWETIFCYAEHKARQFDLLAEAMRQHIDIDKIYTIMQQHQEPV
;
A
#
# COMPACT_ATOMS: atom_id res chain seq x y z
N MET A 1 17.67 3.53 10.27
CA MET A 1 16.79 4.42 9.49
C MET A 1 15.98 5.26 10.48
N THR A 2 15.51 6.45 10.11
CA THR A 2 14.74 7.32 11.02
C THR A 2 13.47 7.82 10.34
N LEU A 3 12.40 7.98 11.13
CA LEU A 3 11.11 8.55 10.71
C LEU A 3 10.90 9.89 11.40
N GLN A 4 10.22 10.81 10.70
CA GLN A 4 9.74 12.06 11.29
C GLN A 4 8.34 11.83 11.87
N LYS A 5 8.21 11.95 13.19
CA LYS A 5 6.94 11.79 13.92
C LYS A 5 6.75 12.97 14.86
N ASN A 6 5.71 13.77 14.63
CA ASN A 6 5.37 14.95 15.44
C ASN A 6 6.55 15.93 15.65
N GLY A 7 7.37 16.14 14.62
CA GLY A 7 8.56 17.01 14.69
C GLY A 7 9.79 16.38 15.34
N CYS A 8 9.72 15.12 15.78
CA CYS A 8 10.85 14.38 16.33
C CYS A 8 11.34 13.30 15.36
N SER A 9 12.66 13.10 15.32
CA SER A 9 13.29 11.98 14.63
C SER A 9 13.27 10.74 15.53
N VAL A 10 12.65 9.67 15.05
CA VAL A 10 12.53 8.38 15.77
C VAL A 10 13.25 7.31 14.97
N ALA A 11 14.02 6.45 15.64
CA ALA A 11 14.62 5.29 14.99
C ALA A 11 13.54 4.32 14.49
N ASP A 12 13.72 3.80 13.28
CA ASP A 12 12.86 2.78 12.70
C ASP A 12 13.69 1.83 11.84
N GLY A 13 13.34 0.55 11.93
CA GLY A 13 13.91 -0.50 11.10
C GLY A 13 15.43 -0.60 11.15
N ALA A 14 16.03 -1.02 10.03
CA ALA A 14 17.47 -1.22 9.89
C ALA A 14 17.92 -0.98 8.44
N VAL A 15 19.20 -0.65 8.26
CA VAL A 15 19.83 -0.51 6.94
C VAL A 15 21.26 -1.02 7.03
N THR A 16 21.72 -1.76 6.03
CA THR A 16 23.11 -2.18 5.91
C THR A 16 24.02 -0.98 5.64
N ALA A 17 25.31 -1.09 5.98
CA ALA A 17 26.26 0.01 5.79
C ALA A 17 26.41 0.44 4.31
N ASP A 18 26.21 -0.49 3.38
CA ASP A 18 26.22 -0.24 1.93
C ASP A 18 24.87 0.26 1.38
N GLY A 19 23.84 0.36 2.23
CA GLY A 19 22.50 0.82 1.84
C GLY A 19 21.73 -0.13 0.92
N LEU A 20 22.24 -1.35 0.66
CA LEU A 20 21.64 -2.27 -0.30
C LEU A 20 20.48 -3.09 0.26
N ALA A 21 20.43 -3.26 1.58
CA ALA A 21 19.31 -3.87 2.29
C ALA A 21 18.81 -2.94 3.38
N PHE A 22 17.50 -2.74 3.43
CA PHE A 22 16.83 -1.99 4.47
C PHE A 22 15.49 -2.63 4.81
N GLY A 23 15.04 -2.40 6.04
CA GLY A 23 13.73 -2.81 6.55
C GLY A 23 13.14 -1.70 7.41
N THR A 24 11.82 -1.67 7.51
CA THR A 24 11.04 -0.63 8.21
C THR A 24 9.72 -1.24 8.68
N TYR A 25 9.19 -0.77 9.81
CA TYR A 25 7.83 -1.12 10.26
C TYR A 25 6.75 -0.27 9.59
N LEU A 26 7.12 0.67 8.73
CA LEU A 26 6.19 1.50 8.01
C LEU A 26 5.43 0.67 6.96
N HIS A 27 4.15 0.42 7.25
CA HIS A 27 3.23 -0.19 6.29
C HIS A 27 2.86 0.79 5.18
N GLY A 28 2.50 0.26 4.01
CA GLY A 28 2.07 1.07 2.87
C GLY A 28 3.19 1.88 2.20
N LEU A 29 4.46 1.68 2.57
CA LEU A 29 5.59 2.43 2.00
C LEU A 29 5.65 2.32 0.46
N PHE A 30 5.35 1.14 -0.09
CA PHE A 30 5.31 0.91 -1.54
C PHE A 30 4.01 1.37 -2.22
N ASP A 31 3.02 1.84 -1.46
CA ASP A 31 1.83 2.49 -2.03
C ASP A 31 2.16 3.91 -2.54
N SER A 32 3.29 4.49 -2.12
CA SER A 32 3.79 5.76 -2.64
C SER A 32 4.47 5.56 -3.99
N ASP A 33 3.86 6.09 -5.05
CA ASP A 33 4.43 6.03 -6.40
C ASP A 33 5.82 6.65 -6.47
N ALA A 34 6.06 7.74 -5.73
CA ALA A 34 7.34 8.41 -5.68
C ALA A 34 8.43 7.53 -5.06
N PHE A 35 8.14 6.91 -3.91
CA PHE A 35 9.08 6.02 -3.24
C PHE A 35 9.37 4.79 -4.09
N THR A 36 8.34 4.09 -4.56
CA THR A 36 8.47 2.88 -5.37
C THR A 36 9.25 3.16 -6.65
N ARG A 37 8.99 4.30 -7.31
CA ARG A 37 9.74 4.71 -8.50
C ARG A 37 11.20 5.00 -8.20
N ALA A 38 11.51 5.68 -7.10
CA ALA A 38 12.88 5.96 -6.70
C ALA A 38 13.66 4.64 -6.46
N VAL A 39 13.06 3.67 -5.75
CA VAL A 39 13.66 2.36 -5.52
C VAL A 39 13.91 1.63 -6.84
N VAL A 40 12.90 1.52 -7.71
CA VAL A 40 13.02 0.82 -9.00
C VAL A 40 14.04 1.50 -9.91
N ASN A 41 14.03 2.82 -10.02
CA ASN A 41 14.99 3.55 -10.85
C ASN A 41 16.42 3.47 -10.30
N GLY A 42 16.61 3.42 -8.98
CA GLY A 42 17.90 3.10 -8.38
C GLY A 42 18.43 1.72 -8.81
N LEU A 43 17.57 0.70 -8.80
CA LEU A 43 17.93 -0.64 -9.29
C LEU A 43 18.21 -0.67 -10.79
N ARG A 44 17.45 0.09 -11.60
CA ARG A 44 17.66 0.21 -13.05
C ARG A 44 19.00 0.87 -13.37
N ALA A 45 19.34 1.96 -12.69
CA ALA A 45 20.62 2.65 -12.86
C ALA A 45 21.80 1.72 -12.57
N ARG A 46 21.74 0.92 -11.49
CA ARG A 46 22.76 -0.10 -11.17
C ARG A 46 22.92 -1.17 -12.25
N LYS A 47 21.88 -1.41 -13.05
CA LYS A 47 21.87 -2.36 -14.17
C LYS A 47 22.19 -1.71 -15.52
N GLY A 48 22.50 -0.41 -15.57
CA GLY A 48 22.72 0.33 -16.81
C GLY A 48 21.46 0.54 -17.65
N LEU A 49 20.27 0.48 -17.02
CA LEU A 49 18.99 0.68 -17.69
C LEU A 49 18.52 2.13 -17.52
N ALA A 50 17.93 2.68 -18.59
CA ALA A 50 17.30 4.01 -18.56
C ALA A 50 16.19 4.08 -17.49
N PRO A 51 15.92 5.26 -16.88
CA PRO A 51 14.86 5.41 -15.90
C PRO A 51 13.48 5.07 -16.49
N TRP A 52 12.57 4.62 -15.63
CA TRP A 52 11.19 4.36 -15.99
C TRP A 52 10.32 5.57 -15.58
N GLU A 53 9.77 6.26 -16.57
CA GLU A 53 9.06 7.55 -16.40
C GLU A 53 7.53 7.46 -16.51
N THR A 54 6.95 6.26 -16.39
CA THR A 54 5.49 6.09 -16.53
C THR A 54 4.71 6.95 -15.55
N ILE A 55 3.63 7.58 -16.04
CA ILE A 55 2.62 8.25 -15.22
C ILE A 55 1.59 7.19 -14.82
N PHE A 56 1.81 6.54 -13.68
CA PHE A 56 0.85 5.63 -13.07
C PHE A 56 0.57 6.13 -11.66
N CYS A 57 -0.71 6.29 -11.33
CA CYS A 57 -1.19 6.65 -10.00
C CYS A 57 -1.74 5.39 -9.34
N TYR A 58 -0.95 4.78 -8.45
CA TYR A 58 -1.36 3.52 -7.82
C TYR A 58 -2.58 3.69 -6.91
N ALA A 59 -2.71 4.84 -6.26
CA ALA A 59 -3.86 5.15 -5.41
C ALA A 59 -5.17 5.13 -6.22
N GLU A 60 -5.20 5.79 -7.38
CA GLU A 60 -6.36 5.78 -8.29
C GLU A 60 -6.64 4.38 -8.82
N HIS A 61 -5.59 3.65 -9.21
CA HIS A 61 -5.73 2.27 -9.66
C HIS A 61 -6.37 1.39 -8.58
N LYS A 62 -5.86 1.46 -7.34
CA LYS A 62 -6.34 0.71 -6.18
C LYS A 62 -7.80 1.04 -5.86
N ALA A 63 -8.16 2.33 -5.86
CA ALA A 63 -9.54 2.78 -5.66
C ALA A 63 -10.48 2.15 -6.69
N ARG A 64 -10.10 2.21 -7.98
CA ARG A 64 -10.89 1.59 -9.06
C ARG A 64 -11.03 0.07 -8.90
N GLN A 65 -10.02 -0.63 -8.38
CA GLN A 65 -10.14 -2.07 -8.10
C GLN A 65 -11.15 -2.36 -6.99
N PHE A 66 -11.24 -1.51 -5.97
CA PHE A 66 -12.28 -1.65 -4.93
C PHE A 66 -13.68 -1.43 -5.49
N ASP A 67 -13.86 -0.44 -6.37
CA ASP A 67 -15.16 -0.19 -7.00
C ASP A 67 -15.61 -1.40 -7.83
N LEU A 68 -14.70 -1.98 -8.62
CA LEU A 68 -14.97 -3.18 -9.40
C LEU A 68 -15.33 -4.38 -8.51
N LEU A 69 -14.62 -4.56 -7.40
CA LEU A 69 -14.93 -5.63 -6.44
C LEU A 69 -16.29 -5.42 -5.80
N ALA A 70 -16.60 -4.20 -5.34
CA ALA A 70 -17.87 -3.87 -4.73
C ALA A 70 -19.04 -4.07 -5.71
N GLU A 71 -18.83 -3.74 -6.99
CA GLU A 71 -19.80 -4.02 -8.06
C GLU A 71 -20.04 -5.51 -8.24
N ALA A 72 -18.97 -6.30 -8.36
CA ALA A 72 -19.09 -7.75 -8.49
C ALA A 72 -19.80 -8.38 -7.29
N MET A 73 -19.53 -7.90 -6.07
CA MET A 73 -20.21 -8.35 -4.86
C MET A 73 -21.71 -8.03 -4.91
N ARG A 74 -22.10 -6.79 -5.24
CA ARG A 74 -23.52 -6.40 -5.32
C ARG A 74 -24.30 -7.17 -6.38
N GLN A 75 -23.65 -7.63 -7.44
CA GLN A 75 -24.28 -8.42 -8.50
C GLN A 75 -24.51 -9.89 -8.11
N HIS A 76 -23.66 -10.46 -7.25
CA HIS A 76 -23.65 -11.91 -7.00
C HIS A 76 -23.98 -12.30 -5.55
N ILE A 77 -24.05 -11.33 -4.64
CA ILE A 77 -24.30 -11.53 -3.22
C ILE A 77 -25.56 -10.75 -2.86
N ASP A 78 -26.47 -11.39 -2.13
CA ASP A 78 -27.62 -10.72 -1.51
C ASP A 78 -27.14 -9.89 -0.31
N ILE A 79 -26.70 -8.67 -0.60
CA ILE A 79 -26.16 -7.73 0.38
C ILE A 79 -27.22 -7.33 1.42
N ASP A 80 -28.48 -7.20 1.01
CA ASP A 80 -29.58 -6.84 1.92
C ASP A 80 -29.83 -7.94 2.95
N LYS A 81 -29.74 -9.21 2.54
CA LYS A 81 -29.81 -10.35 3.45
C LYS A 81 -28.63 -10.37 4.42
N ILE A 82 -27.41 -10.05 3.98
CA ILE A 82 -26.26 -9.92 4.88
C ILE A 82 -26.52 -8.85 5.94
N TYR A 83 -27.00 -7.67 5.54
CA TYR A 83 -27.34 -6.61 6.50
C TYR A 83 -28.45 -7.03 7.47
N THR A 84 -29.45 -7.76 6.99
CA THR A 84 -30.51 -8.31 7.83
C THR A 84 -29.94 -9.26 8.89
N ILE A 85 -29.05 -10.19 8.48
CA ILE A 85 -28.38 -11.12 9.41
C ILE A 85 -27.54 -10.36 10.43
N MET A 86 -26.75 -9.36 10.00
CA MET A 86 -25.93 -8.54 10.89
C MET A 86 -26.77 -7.81 11.94
N GLN A 87 -27.93 -7.28 11.57
CA GLN A 87 -28.84 -6.60 12.49
C GLN A 87 -29.51 -7.56 13.48
N GLN A 88 -29.80 -8.78 13.05
CA GLN A 88 -30.41 -9.82 13.88
C GLN A 88 -29.39 -10.50 14.81
N HIS A 89 -28.10 -10.31 14.57
CA HIS A 89 -27.07 -10.91 15.39
C HIS A 89 -27.02 -10.25 16.78
N GLN A 90 -27.20 -11.06 17.82
CA GLN A 90 -26.90 -10.69 19.20
C GLN A 90 -25.69 -11.51 19.64
N GLU A 91 -24.60 -10.85 20.00
CA GLU A 91 -23.48 -11.53 20.65
C GLU A 91 -23.97 -12.07 22.01
N PRO A 92 -23.83 -13.38 22.27
CA PRO A 92 -24.06 -13.90 23.60
C PRO A 92 -23.01 -13.30 24.54
N VAL A 93 -23.49 -12.64 25.60
CA VAL A 93 -22.67 -12.14 26.72
C VAL A 93 -22.10 -13.31 27.52
#